data_AF-A0A7W0Y6K5-F1
#
_entry.id   AF-A0A7W0Y6K5-F1
#
_cell.length_a   1.000
_cell.length_b   1.000
_cell.length_c   1.000
_cell.angle_alpha   90.00
_cell.angle_beta   90.00
_cell.angle_gamma   90.00
#
_symmetry.space_group_name_H-M   'P 1'
#
loop_
_entity.id
_entity.type
_entity.pdbx_description
1 polymer ?
#
loop_
_entity_poly.entity_id
_entity_poly.type
_entity_poly.pdbx_seq_one_letter_code
_entity_poly.pdbx_strand_id
1 'polypeptide(L)'
;MKRVVLAAALVACSSAPSDDVVGPFRGEVHRYVIDALELPRSSEAVQEMGDDLDGDDTVDNGLGNVLSALAIYNDVTTHAADMIASGALASTIEIQTESLDASDRVGVTYFGADGDPATVVGGRIVDGAFHPNPTRSTRAPGQALARIPIFTNADPLRIEIVGLEIALTPDGRGGYDGFVRGGILEATAKAAAYAGIVQMILARPGEHLPFSRLVDLDRNGLLSPEELATNDLLLTLLDPDLNLFAGTRYAPSPDITGQESLSVGYRIHLTPCASGRCSTAVPMLCHDRAIDGDETDVDCGGACGPCAAGALCGQAADCQTAGCDALTCRAASCGDAVQDGLESDVDCGANCAGCATGKRCAHDSDCASSNCSASVGGNGTCA
;
A
#
# COMPACT_ATOMS: atom_id res chain seq x y z
N MET A 1 -42.43 64.44 4.12
CA MET A 1 -41.36 63.52 3.67
C MET A 1 -41.44 62.23 4.47
N LYS A 2 -42.15 61.20 3.97
CA LYS A 2 -42.14 59.86 4.55
C LYS A 2 -41.33 58.96 3.62
N ARG A 3 -40.19 58.47 4.11
CA ARG A 3 -39.28 57.57 3.37
C ARG A 3 -39.95 56.20 3.27
N VAL A 4 -40.16 55.74 2.04
CA VAL A 4 -40.52 54.36 1.73
C VAL A 4 -39.23 53.54 1.85
N VAL A 5 -39.19 52.60 2.80
CA VAL A 5 -38.12 51.61 2.91
C VAL A 5 -38.58 50.40 2.10
N LEU A 6 -37.93 50.19 0.96
CA LEU A 6 -38.11 49.01 0.11
C LEU A 6 -37.30 47.87 0.74
N ALA A 7 -37.99 46.89 1.34
CA ALA A 7 -37.37 45.67 1.82
C ALA A 7 -37.05 44.77 0.61
N ALA A 8 -35.76 44.70 0.23
CA ALA A 8 -35.27 43.69 -0.70
C ALA A 8 -35.14 42.37 0.06
N ALA A 9 -36.13 41.48 -0.10
CA ALA A 9 -35.98 40.08 0.25
C ALA A 9 -35.10 39.41 -0.80
N LEU A 10 -33.81 39.25 -0.51
CA LEU A 10 -32.96 38.31 -1.24
C LEU A 10 -33.36 36.89 -0.81
N VAL A 11 -33.98 36.17 -1.72
CA VAL A 11 -34.27 34.74 -1.61
C VAL A 11 -33.32 33.98 -2.54
N ALA A 12 -32.81 32.87 -1.98
CA ALA A 12 -32.21 31.69 -2.61
C ALA A 12 -30.75 31.76 -3.07
N CYS A 13 -29.85 31.31 -2.19
CA CYS A 13 -28.78 30.42 -2.61
C CYS A 13 -29.42 29.09 -3.03
N SER A 14 -29.70 28.91 -4.32
CA SER A 14 -29.90 27.57 -4.89
C SER A 14 -28.51 26.98 -5.14
N SER A 15 -27.94 26.29 -4.15
CA SER A 15 -26.96 25.26 -4.51
C SER A 15 -27.72 24.22 -5.32
N ALA A 16 -27.25 23.89 -6.51
CA ALA A 16 -27.84 22.80 -7.28
C ALA A 16 -27.89 21.55 -6.38
N PRO A 17 -28.99 20.77 -6.40
CA PRO A 17 -29.04 19.49 -5.69
C PRO A 17 -27.82 18.69 -6.13
N SER A 18 -27.06 18.12 -5.20
CA SER A 18 -26.00 17.20 -5.60
C SER A 18 -26.67 15.92 -6.13
N ASP A 19 -26.11 15.36 -7.20
CA ASP A 19 -26.52 14.06 -7.73
C ASP A 19 -26.04 12.89 -6.85
N ASP A 20 -25.43 13.23 -5.70
CA ASP A 20 -24.95 12.30 -4.69
C ASP A 20 -26.06 11.35 -4.24
N VAL A 21 -25.77 10.07 -4.36
CA VAL A 21 -26.54 9.04 -3.68
C VAL A 21 -26.03 8.96 -2.25
N VAL A 22 -26.88 9.30 -1.28
CA VAL A 22 -26.59 9.19 0.16
C VAL A 22 -27.62 8.33 0.87
N GLY A 23 -27.29 7.84 2.06
CA GLY A 23 -28.19 7.04 2.87
C GLY A 23 -29.47 7.80 3.33
N PRO A 24 -30.43 7.10 3.94
CA PRO A 24 -30.39 5.67 4.25
C PRO A 24 -30.56 4.80 3.01
N PHE A 25 -29.77 3.74 2.92
CA PHE A 25 -29.86 2.72 1.87
C PHE A 25 -30.92 1.66 2.21
N ARG A 26 -31.45 0.98 1.20
CA ARG A 26 -32.54 0.02 1.33
C ARG A 26 -32.21 -1.28 0.62
N GLY A 27 -33.00 -2.32 0.92
CA GLY A 27 -32.89 -3.64 0.30
C GLY A 27 -32.00 -4.62 1.06
N GLU A 28 -31.67 -5.73 0.40
CA GLU A 28 -30.86 -6.81 0.95
C GLU A 28 -29.38 -6.41 1.01
N VAL A 29 -28.65 -6.96 1.98
CA VAL A 29 -27.20 -6.80 2.08
C VAL A 29 -26.53 -8.04 1.50
N HIS A 30 -25.79 -7.85 0.41
CA HIS A 30 -25.01 -8.89 -0.25
C HIS A 30 -23.55 -8.76 0.16
N ARG A 31 -22.95 -9.85 0.65
CA ARG A 31 -21.58 -9.85 1.18
C ARG A 31 -20.63 -10.60 0.25
N TYR A 32 -19.49 -9.98 -0.01
CA TYR A 32 -18.41 -10.48 -0.84
C TYR A 32 -17.09 -10.44 -0.08
N VAL A 33 -16.17 -11.33 -0.43
CA VAL A 33 -14.76 -11.20 -0.04
C VAL A 33 -13.93 -10.69 -1.19
N ILE A 34 -12.90 -9.93 -0.83
CA ILE A 34 -11.80 -9.66 -1.75
C ILE A 34 -10.91 -10.91 -1.77
N ASP A 35 -10.94 -11.65 -2.86
CA ASP A 35 -10.13 -12.87 -3.06
C ASP A 35 -8.94 -12.65 -4.01
N ALA A 36 -8.87 -11.48 -4.65
CA ALA A 36 -7.65 -10.98 -5.30
C ALA A 36 -7.52 -9.46 -5.13
N LEU A 37 -6.28 -9.00 -4.99
CA LEU A 37 -5.89 -7.60 -4.99
C LEU A 37 -4.67 -7.45 -5.89
N GLU A 38 -4.76 -6.56 -6.87
CA GLU A 38 -3.70 -6.31 -7.83
C GLU A 38 -3.28 -4.84 -7.79
N LEU A 39 -2.00 -4.62 -7.49
CA LEU A 39 -1.38 -3.31 -7.49
C LEU A 39 -0.79 -2.96 -8.86
N PRO A 40 -0.91 -1.69 -9.32
CA PRO A 40 -0.35 -1.26 -10.59
C PRO A 40 1.19 -1.26 -10.54
N ARG A 41 1.83 -2.09 -11.37
CA ARG A 41 3.31 -2.23 -11.44
C ARG A 41 3.87 -1.89 -12.83
N SER A 42 3.06 -1.29 -13.69
CA SER A 42 3.45 -0.85 -15.03
C SER A 42 2.70 0.43 -15.38
N SER A 43 3.25 1.25 -16.27
CA SER A 43 2.59 2.47 -16.73
C SER A 43 1.20 2.21 -17.34
N GLU A 44 1.01 1.06 -17.98
CA GLU A 44 -0.31 0.64 -18.51
C GLU A 44 -1.30 0.38 -17.36
N ALA A 45 -0.89 -0.36 -16.34
CA ALA A 45 -1.73 -0.64 -15.17
C ALA A 45 -2.03 0.62 -14.36
N VAL A 46 -1.08 1.56 -14.26
CA VAL A 46 -1.28 2.87 -13.61
C VAL A 46 -2.44 3.61 -14.26
N GLN A 47 -2.46 3.66 -15.60
CA GLN A 47 -3.51 4.32 -16.37
C GLN A 47 -4.85 3.57 -16.31
N GLU A 48 -4.83 2.24 -16.33
CA GLU A 48 -6.04 1.44 -16.27
C GLU A 48 -6.75 1.54 -14.90
N MET A 49 -5.96 1.50 -13.82
CA MET A 49 -6.48 1.44 -12.45
C MET A 49 -6.78 2.83 -11.86
N GLY A 50 -6.21 3.90 -12.41
CA GLY A 50 -6.50 5.28 -12.03
C GLY A 50 -7.83 5.82 -12.57
N ASP A 51 -8.16 7.06 -12.21
CA ASP A 51 -9.26 7.85 -12.79
C ASP A 51 -8.93 9.34 -12.66
N ASP A 52 -9.72 10.21 -13.28
CA ASP A 52 -9.67 11.66 -13.10
C ASP A 52 -10.44 12.05 -11.82
N LEU A 53 -9.72 12.17 -10.71
CA LEU A 53 -10.28 12.30 -9.37
C LEU A 53 -10.51 13.75 -8.95
N ASP A 54 -9.85 14.73 -9.56
CA ASP A 54 -10.06 16.16 -9.30
C ASP A 54 -10.66 16.95 -10.47
N GLY A 55 -10.76 16.39 -11.67
CA GLY A 55 -11.41 16.99 -12.83
C GLY A 55 -10.47 17.73 -13.78
N ASP A 56 -9.17 17.40 -13.80
CA ASP A 56 -8.15 18.03 -14.64
C ASP A 56 -7.97 17.38 -16.02
N ASP A 57 -8.79 16.37 -16.34
CA ASP A 57 -8.73 15.53 -17.54
C ASP A 57 -7.44 14.66 -17.64
N THR A 58 -6.73 14.45 -16.53
CA THR A 58 -5.62 13.51 -16.42
C THR A 58 -5.95 12.36 -15.48
N VAL A 59 -5.19 11.27 -15.58
CA VAL A 59 -5.41 10.08 -14.74
C VAL A 59 -4.55 10.19 -13.49
N ASP A 60 -5.23 10.19 -12.34
CA ASP A 60 -4.63 10.21 -11.02
C ASP A 60 -4.36 8.78 -10.53
N ASN A 61 -3.07 8.42 -10.41
CA ASN A 61 -2.64 7.21 -9.72
C ASN A 61 -1.15 7.28 -9.29
N GLY A 62 -0.82 8.27 -8.47
CA GLY A 62 0.50 8.53 -7.90
C GLY A 62 1.07 7.33 -7.15
N LEU A 63 0.25 6.62 -6.37
CA LEU A 63 0.69 5.38 -5.72
C LEU A 63 1.17 4.35 -6.76
N GLY A 64 0.53 4.27 -7.92
CA GLY A 64 0.97 3.39 -8.99
C GLY A 64 2.30 3.79 -9.63
N ASN A 65 2.61 5.08 -9.67
CA ASN A 65 3.94 5.57 -10.05
C ASN A 65 5.01 5.15 -9.03
N VAL A 66 4.70 5.24 -7.73
CA VAL A 66 5.57 4.76 -6.64
C VAL A 66 5.83 3.26 -6.78
N LEU A 67 4.78 2.47 -6.95
CA LEU A 67 4.87 1.03 -7.11
C LEU A 67 5.69 0.62 -8.33
N SER A 68 5.54 1.34 -9.45
CA SER A 68 6.34 1.10 -10.65
C SER A 68 7.83 1.37 -10.43
N ALA A 69 8.19 2.37 -9.63
CA ALA A 69 9.58 2.65 -9.26
C ALA A 69 10.17 1.58 -8.33
N LEU A 70 9.40 1.15 -7.32
CA LEU A 70 9.82 0.11 -6.37
C LEU A 70 9.93 -1.28 -7.04
N ALA A 71 9.07 -1.56 -8.03
CA ALA A 71 9.08 -2.84 -8.74
C ALA A 71 10.41 -3.10 -9.49
N ILE A 72 11.16 -2.06 -9.88
CA ILE A 72 12.48 -2.18 -10.52
C ILE A 72 13.48 -2.89 -9.61
N TYR A 73 13.34 -2.74 -8.29
CA TYR A 73 14.24 -3.29 -7.29
C TYR A 73 13.70 -4.58 -6.63
N ASN A 74 12.52 -5.07 -7.07
CA ASN A 74 11.78 -6.18 -6.43
C ASN A 74 11.32 -5.87 -4.99
N ASP A 75 11.13 -4.59 -4.67
CA ASP A 75 10.69 -4.14 -3.33
C ASP A 75 9.16 -4.15 -3.19
N VAL A 76 8.42 -4.44 -4.26
CA VAL A 76 6.96 -4.57 -4.25
C VAL A 76 6.58 -6.04 -4.09
N THR A 77 5.69 -6.32 -3.15
CA THR A 77 5.22 -7.70 -2.91
C THR A 77 4.46 -8.28 -4.10
N THR A 78 4.54 -9.60 -4.23
CA THR A 78 3.76 -10.39 -5.19
C THR A 78 2.83 -11.40 -4.51
N HIS A 79 2.78 -11.36 -3.17
CA HIS A 79 2.16 -12.37 -2.31
C HIS A 79 0.81 -11.96 -1.73
N ALA A 80 0.12 -11.00 -2.37
CA ALA A 80 -1.20 -10.57 -1.91
C ALA A 80 -2.19 -11.74 -1.84
N ALA A 81 -2.11 -12.69 -2.76
CA ALA A 81 -2.94 -13.90 -2.76
C ALA A 81 -2.71 -14.78 -1.52
N ASP A 82 -1.45 -14.92 -1.07
CA ASP A 82 -1.10 -15.71 0.12
C ASP A 82 -1.62 -15.01 1.39
N MET A 83 -1.44 -13.70 1.50
CA MET A 83 -1.96 -12.91 2.61
C MET A 83 -3.50 -12.86 2.67
N ILE A 84 -4.17 -12.90 1.51
CA ILE A 84 -5.64 -13.03 1.44
C ILE A 84 -6.06 -14.44 1.88
N ALA A 85 -5.29 -15.46 1.50
CA ALA A 85 -5.52 -16.85 1.87
C ALA A 85 -5.37 -17.12 3.38
N SER A 86 -4.38 -16.51 4.04
CA SER A 86 -4.20 -16.60 5.50
C SER A 86 -5.19 -15.72 6.30
N GLY A 87 -5.76 -14.70 5.65
CA GLY A 87 -6.59 -13.69 6.29
C GLY A 87 -5.81 -12.49 6.83
N ALA A 88 -4.50 -12.41 6.62
CA ALA A 88 -3.70 -11.21 6.89
C ALA A 88 -4.18 -9.98 6.10
N LEU A 89 -4.71 -10.22 4.89
CA LEU A 89 -5.47 -9.27 4.06
C LEU A 89 -6.96 -9.62 4.03
N ALA A 90 -7.55 -9.89 5.19
CA ALA A 90 -9.00 -10.01 5.28
C ALA A 90 -9.63 -8.66 4.91
N SER A 91 -10.35 -8.60 3.79
CA SER A 91 -11.16 -7.46 3.40
C SER A 91 -12.46 -7.95 2.77
N THR A 92 -13.58 -7.34 3.18
CA THR A 92 -14.91 -7.71 2.70
C THR A 92 -15.64 -6.48 2.17
N ILE A 93 -16.53 -6.70 1.22
CA ILE A 93 -17.41 -5.67 0.70
C ILE A 93 -18.86 -6.08 0.94
N GLU A 94 -19.66 -5.14 1.42
CA GLU A 94 -21.10 -5.29 1.49
C GLU A 94 -21.78 -4.33 0.51
N ILE A 95 -22.69 -4.87 -0.30
CA ILE A 95 -23.53 -4.12 -1.24
C ILE A 95 -24.96 -4.17 -0.69
N GLN A 96 -25.48 -3.02 -0.26
CA GLN A 96 -26.86 -2.87 0.18
C GLN A 96 -27.69 -2.26 -0.95
N THR A 97 -28.63 -3.03 -1.49
CA THR A 97 -29.46 -2.62 -2.65
C THR A 97 -30.80 -3.34 -2.70
N GLU A 98 -31.80 -2.71 -3.33
CA GLU A 98 -33.08 -3.34 -3.66
C GLU A 98 -32.97 -4.31 -4.85
N SER A 99 -31.95 -4.14 -5.70
CA SER A 99 -31.67 -5.02 -6.85
C SER A 99 -30.19 -4.94 -7.25
N LEU A 100 -29.60 -6.11 -7.54
CA LEU A 100 -28.25 -6.22 -8.09
C LEU A 100 -28.20 -6.03 -9.61
N ASP A 101 -29.35 -5.94 -10.31
CA ASP A 101 -29.38 -5.70 -11.77
C ASP A 101 -29.48 -4.20 -12.10
N ALA A 102 -30.31 -3.46 -11.36
CA ALA A 102 -30.51 -2.03 -11.55
C ALA A 102 -31.10 -1.39 -10.29
N SER A 103 -30.43 -0.36 -9.76
CA SER A 103 -30.87 0.35 -8.55
C SER A 103 -30.32 1.77 -8.53
N ASP A 104 -31.17 2.74 -8.23
CA ASP A 104 -30.79 4.17 -8.21
C ASP A 104 -30.21 4.63 -6.87
N ARG A 105 -30.22 3.75 -5.86
CA ARG A 105 -29.72 4.02 -4.51
C ARG A 105 -29.07 2.77 -3.92
N VAL A 106 -27.75 2.71 -4.00
CA VAL A 106 -26.93 1.61 -3.52
C VAL A 106 -25.90 2.13 -2.54
N GLY A 107 -25.70 1.40 -1.45
CA GLY A 107 -24.62 1.63 -0.50
C GLY A 107 -23.60 0.50 -0.60
N VAL A 108 -22.34 0.82 -0.83
CA VAL A 108 -21.22 -0.11 -0.83
C VAL A 108 -20.31 0.20 0.34
N THR A 109 -20.07 -0.78 1.20
CA THR A 109 -19.21 -0.62 2.38
C THR A 109 -17.98 -1.48 2.21
N TYR A 110 -16.79 -0.85 2.26
CA TYR A 110 -15.51 -1.55 2.32
C TYR A 110 -15.14 -1.78 3.78
N PHE A 111 -14.94 -3.04 4.15
CA PHE A 111 -14.35 -3.41 5.42
C PHE A 111 -12.92 -3.89 5.15
N GLY A 112 -11.96 -3.28 5.85
CA GLY A 112 -10.61 -3.82 5.97
C GLY A 112 -10.64 -5.08 6.84
N ALA A 113 -9.84 -5.13 7.89
CA ALA A 113 -9.92 -6.22 8.85
C ALA A 113 -11.11 -6.07 9.81
N ASP A 114 -11.44 -7.16 10.52
CA ASP A 114 -12.47 -7.17 11.56
C ASP A 114 -12.23 -6.06 12.60
N GLY A 115 -13.20 -5.14 12.72
CA GLY A 115 -13.16 -4.02 13.64
C GLY A 115 -12.60 -2.71 13.06
N ASP A 116 -12.07 -2.72 11.84
CA ASP A 116 -11.67 -1.50 11.14
C ASP A 116 -12.91 -0.62 10.85
N PRO A 117 -12.82 0.71 11.00
CA PRO A 117 -13.94 1.60 10.68
C PRO A 117 -14.20 1.62 9.18
N ALA A 118 -15.48 1.62 8.80
CA ALA A 118 -15.91 1.64 7.41
C ALA A 118 -17.00 2.70 7.20
N THR A 119 -16.86 3.51 6.15
CA THR A 119 -17.91 4.43 5.70
C THR A 119 -18.53 3.89 4.41
N VAL A 120 -19.85 4.05 4.29
CA VAL A 120 -20.58 3.62 3.10
C VAL A 120 -20.34 4.59 1.94
N VAL A 121 -19.89 4.07 0.81
CA VAL A 121 -19.85 4.75 -0.48
C VAL A 121 -21.22 4.62 -1.13
N GLY A 122 -21.83 5.75 -1.46
CA GLY A 122 -23.10 5.75 -2.19
C GLY A 122 -22.89 5.67 -3.70
N GLY A 123 -23.86 5.10 -4.41
CA GLY A 123 -23.83 5.03 -5.86
C GLY A 123 -25.08 4.39 -6.46
N ARG A 124 -24.98 3.96 -7.71
CA ARG A 124 -26.08 3.37 -8.48
C ARG A 124 -25.62 2.08 -9.13
N ILE A 125 -26.52 1.12 -9.29
CA ILE A 125 -26.31 -0.05 -10.15
C ILE A 125 -27.02 0.15 -11.47
N VAL A 126 -26.30 -0.03 -12.58
CA VAL A 126 -26.82 -0.02 -13.96
C VAL A 126 -26.27 -1.24 -14.68
N ASP A 127 -27.16 -2.08 -15.22
CA ASP A 127 -26.80 -3.33 -15.90
C ASP A 127 -25.86 -4.22 -15.06
N GLY A 128 -26.12 -4.28 -13.75
CA GLY A 128 -25.32 -5.01 -12.77
C GLY A 128 -24.06 -4.31 -12.29
N ALA A 129 -23.56 -3.29 -12.99
CA ALA A 129 -22.35 -2.56 -12.61
C ALA A 129 -22.66 -1.48 -11.57
N PHE A 130 -21.87 -1.42 -10.49
CA PHE A 130 -21.96 -0.37 -9.49
C PHE A 130 -21.07 0.82 -9.89
N HIS A 131 -21.71 1.97 -10.03
CA HIS A 131 -21.09 3.27 -10.28
C HIS A 131 -21.16 4.12 -9.00
N PRO A 132 -20.02 4.41 -8.35
CA PRO A 132 -19.99 5.21 -7.13
C PRO A 132 -20.31 6.69 -7.42
N ASN A 133 -20.61 7.46 -6.37
CA ASN A 133 -20.55 8.92 -6.46
C ASN A 133 -19.12 9.33 -6.84
N PRO A 134 -18.90 10.09 -7.91
CA PRO A 134 -17.55 10.42 -8.35
C PRO A 134 -16.86 11.38 -7.36
N THR A 135 -15.63 11.07 -6.99
CA THR A 135 -14.74 11.82 -6.10
C THR A 135 -14.70 13.28 -6.48
N ARG A 136 -14.44 13.59 -7.75
CA ARG A 136 -14.37 14.96 -8.29
C ARG A 136 -15.61 15.82 -8.07
N SER A 137 -16.77 15.20 -7.84
CA SER A 137 -18.07 15.92 -7.80
C SER A 137 -18.87 15.72 -6.53
N THR A 138 -18.52 14.73 -5.71
CA THR A 138 -19.33 14.35 -4.56
C THR A 138 -19.22 15.34 -3.41
N ARG A 139 -20.33 15.55 -2.69
CA ARG A 139 -20.36 16.32 -1.43
C ARG A 139 -20.47 15.42 -0.20
N ALA A 140 -20.48 14.10 -0.39
CA ALA A 140 -20.54 13.09 0.65
C ALA A 140 -19.42 12.05 0.41
N PRO A 141 -18.14 12.46 0.54
CA PRO A 141 -17.02 11.59 0.21
C PRO A 141 -16.99 10.33 1.09
N GLY A 142 -16.73 9.20 0.45
CA GLY A 142 -16.45 7.94 1.14
C GLY A 142 -15.08 7.97 1.82
N GLN A 143 -14.95 7.15 2.87
CA GLN A 143 -13.69 6.93 3.58
C GLN A 143 -13.59 5.47 4.02
N ALA A 144 -12.41 4.87 3.87
CA ALA A 144 -12.13 3.55 4.41
C ALA A 144 -10.68 3.39 4.83
N LEU A 145 -10.45 2.57 5.84
CA LEU A 145 -9.13 2.06 6.16
C LEU A 145 -8.85 0.85 5.26
N ALA A 146 -8.02 1.04 4.24
CA ALA A 146 -7.54 -0.02 3.36
C ALA A 146 -6.27 -0.65 3.93
N ARG A 147 -6.11 -1.95 3.71
CA ARG A 147 -4.88 -2.69 4.00
C ARG A 147 -4.22 -3.02 2.67
N ILE A 148 -3.15 -2.31 2.35
CA ILE A 148 -2.52 -2.39 1.02
C ILE A 148 -1.14 -3.05 1.17
N PRO A 149 -0.92 -4.24 0.59
CA PRO A 149 0.35 -4.93 0.66
C PRO A 149 1.32 -4.29 -0.35
N ILE A 150 2.00 -3.21 0.03
CA ILE A 150 2.92 -2.50 -0.88
C ILE A 150 4.28 -3.19 -0.92
N PHE A 151 4.93 -3.29 0.24
CA PHE A 151 6.31 -3.77 0.32
C PHE A 151 6.37 -5.29 0.47
N THR A 152 7.37 -5.90 -0.15
CA THR A 152 7.74 -7.28 0.21
C THR A 152 8.27 -7.32 1.65
N ASN A 153 8.18 -8.47 2.31
CA ASN A 153 8.70 -8.68 3.66
C ASN A 153 8.21 -7.67 4.75
N ALA A 154 7.13 -6.93 4.49
CA ALA A 154 6.45 -6.08 5.45
C ALA A 154 4.94 -6.38 5.53
N ASP A 155 4.33 -6.05 6.67
CA ASP A 155 2.89 -6.11 6.85
C ASP A 155 2.16 -5.21 5.85
N PRO A 156 0.91 -5.56 5.46
CA PRO A 156 0.05 -4.65 4.72
C PRO A 156 -0.09 -3.28 5.40
N LEU A 157 0.14 -2.22 4.64
CA LEU A 157 0.04 -0.86 5.15
C LEU A 157 -1.41 -0.52 5.44
N ARG A 158 -1.66 0.03 6.62
CA ARG A 158 -2.97 0.57 7.01
C ARG A 158 -3.06 2.01 6.53
N ILE A 159 -3.89 2.23 5.51
CA ILE A 159 -3.96 3.50 4.79
C ILE A 159 -5.41 3.98 4.80
N GLU A 160 -5.63 5.19 5.31
CA GLU A 160 -6.92 5.85 5.19
C GLU A 160 -7.06 6.45 3.79
N ILE A 161 -8.04 5.95 3.03
CA ILE A 161 -8.41 6.49 1.72
C ILE A 161 -9.57 7.46 1.93
N VAL A 162 -9.42 8.68 1.41
CA VAL A 162 -10.44 9.73 1.39
C VAL A 162 -10.91 9.98 -0.04
N GLY A 163 -12.17 10.38 -0.22
CA GLY A 163 -12.74 10.44 -1.57
C GLY A 163 -12.77 9.04 -2.19
N LEU A 164 -13.22 8.06 -1.43
CA LEU A 164 -13.20 6.66 -1.83
C LEU A 164 -14.21 6.39 -2.95
N GLU A 165 -13.72 5.90 -4.07
CA GLU A 165 -14.51 5.29 -5.13
C GLU A 165 -14.30 3.78 -5.15
N ILE A 166 -15.40 3.05 -5.26
CA ILE A 166 -15.38 1.62 -5.51
C ILE A 166 -16.26 1.40 -6.74
N ALA A 167 -15.65 1.14 -7.89
CA ALA A 167 -16.38 0.80 -9.11
C ALA A 167 -16.38 -0.72 -9.26
N LEU A 168 -17.54 -1.34 -9.50
CA LEU A 168 -17.67 -2.80 -9.59
C LEU A 168 -18.36 -3.19 -10.91
N THR A 169 -17.77 -4.15 -11.62
CA THR A 169 -18.30 -4.72 -12.85
C THR A 169 -18.56 -6.21 -12.64
N PRO A 170 -19.76 -6.75 -12.96
CA PRO A 170 -20.05 -8.17 -12.79
C PRO A 170 -19.09 -9.05 -13.60
N ASP A 171 -18.58 -10.11 -12.97
CA ASP A 171 -17.65 -11.08 -13.60
C ASP A 171 -18.38 -12.19 -14.40
N GLY A 172 -19.71 -12.23 -14.32
CA GLY A 172 -20.56 -13.27 -14.91
C GLY A 172 -20.62 -14.60 -14.14
N ARG A 173 -19.96 -14.70 -12.98
CA ARG A 173 -19.92 -15.87 -12.08
C ARG A 173 -20.57 -15.58 -10.72
N GLY A 174 -21.17 -14.41 -10.58
CA GLY A 174 -21.83 -13.94 -9.36
C GLY A 174 -20.90 -13.11 -8.47
N GLY A 175 -19.69 -12.82 -8.92
CA GLY A 175 -18.73 -11.91 -8.31
C GLY A 175 -18.60 -10.60 -9.09
N TYR A 176 -17.54 -9.85 -8.78
CA TYR A 176 -17.23 -8.59 -9.44
C TYR A 176 -15.73 -8.40 -9.63
N ASP A 177 -15.33 -7.87 -10.77
CA ASP A 177 -14.06 -7.16 -10.90
C ASP A 177 -14.27 -5.70 -10.49
N GLY A 178 -13.34 -5.13 -9.74
CA GLY A 178 -13.50 -3.78 -9.20
C GLY A 178 -12.23 -2.95 -9.19
N PHE A 179 -12.42 -1.64 -9.16
CA PHE A 179 -11.37 -0.66 -8.92
C PHE A 179 -11.66 0.08 -7.62
N VAL A 180 -10.64 0.20 -6.77
CA VAL A 180 -10.67 1.04 -5.56
C VAL A 180 -9.78 2.23 -5.81
N ARG A 181 -10.32 3.44 -5.64
CA ARG A 181 -9.63 4.69 -5.91
C ARG A 181 -9.90 5.75 -4.86
N GLY A 182 -9.07 6.78 -4.83
CA GLY A 182 -9.24 7.95 -3.97
C GLY A 182 -7.91 8.64 -3.72
N GLY A 183 -7.83 9.40 -2.62
CA GLY A 183 -6.60 10.04 -2.16
C GLY A 183 -6.15 9.55 -0.80
N ILE A 184 -4.86 9.67 -0.55
CA ILE A 184 -4.21 9.43 0.74
C ILE A 184 -3.56 10.74 1.15
N LEU A 185 -3.93 11.30 2.30
CA LEU A 185 -3.28 12.53 2.77
C LEU A 185 -1.76 12.32 2.92
N GLU A 186 -0.97 13.27 2.45
CA GLU A 186 0.50 13.20 2.39
C GLU A 186 1.13 12.70 3.69
N ALA A 187 0.71 13.26 4.82
CA ALA A 187 1.24 12.90 6.14
C ALA A 187 0.98 11.42 6.49
N THR A 188 -0.21 10.91 6.13
CA THR A 188 -0.58 9.50 6.33
C THR A 188 0.18 8.59 5.38
N ALA A 189 0.35 9.00 4.12
CA ALA A 189 1.14 8.26 3.12
C ALA A 189 2.59 8.10 3.58
N LYS A 190 3.24 9.20 3.99
CA LYS A 190 4.62 9.20 4.49
C LYS A 190 4.79 8.32 5.73
N ALA A 191 3.92 8.48 6.73
CA ALA A 191 3.99 7.66 7.94
C ALA A 191 3.83 6.16 7.66
N ALA A 192 2.88 5.79 6.79
CA ALA A 192 2.68 4.40 6.39
C ALA A 192 3.87 3.85 5.60
N ALA A 193 4.39 4.63 4.63
CA ALA A 193 5.55 4.25 3.84
C ALA A 193 6.79 4.00 4.72
N TYR A 194 7.07 4.88 5.68
CA TYR A 194 8.22 4.72 6.58
C TYR A 194 8.13 3.43 7.41
N ALA A 195 6.95 3.12 7.95
CA ALA A 195 6.75 1.88 8.69
C ALA A 195 7.02 0.64 7.81
N GLY A 196 6.52 0.65 6.57
CA GLY A 196 6.73 -0.44 5.61
C GLY A 196 8.18 -0.62 5.18
N ILE A 197 8.86 0.48 4.84
CA ILE A 197 10.28 0.47 4.41
C ILE A 197 11.17 -0.12 5.51
N VAL A 198 10.97 0.30 6.75
CA VAL A 198 11.73 -0.21 7.89
C VAL A 198 11.51 -1.71 8.07
N GLN A 199 10.27 -2.19 8.03
CA GLN A 199 9.97 -3.61 8.16
C GLN A 199 10.61 -4.43 7.03
N MET A 200 10.42 -4.00 5.77
CA MET A 200 10.97 -4.67 4.59
C MET A 200 12.48 -4.86 4.71
N ILE A 201 13.21 -3.77 5.00
CA ILE A 201 14.67 -3.81 5.10
C ILE A 201 15.13 -4.64 6.30
N LEU A 202 14.49 -4.50 7.47
CA LEU A 202 14.91 -5.27 8.66
C LEU A 202 14.64 -6.77 8.52
N ALA A 203 13.58 -7.17 7.82
CA ALA A 203 13.24 -8.57 7.63
C ALA A 203 14.22 -9.30 6.69
N ARG A 204 14.70 -8.63 5.62
CA ARG A 204 15.62 -9.19 4.62
C ARG A 204 16.67 -8.15 4.18
N PRO A 205 17.58 -7.72 5.06
CA PRO A 205 18.47 -6.57 4.78
C PRO A 205 19.40 -6.82 3.58
N GLY A 206 19.86 -8.06 3.39
CA GLY A 206 20.66 -8.48 2.24
C GLY A 206 19.93 -8.42 0.89
N GLU A 207 18.60 -8.59 0.87
CA GLU A 207 17.79 -8.54 -0.36
C GLU A 207 17.51 -7.09 -0.77
N HIS A 208 17.47 -6.17 0.20
CA HIS A 208 17.14 -4.76 0.00
C HIS A 208 18.37 -3.83 0.08
N LEU A 209 19.58 -4.36 -0.08
CA LEU A 209 20.83 -3.59 0.00
C LEU A 209 20.85 -2.33 -0.87
N PRO A 210 20.44 -2.35 -2.16
CA PRO A 210 20.46 -1.14 -2.98
C PRO A 210 19.52 -0.07 -2.42
N PHE A 211 18.32 -0.46 -2.00
CA PHE A 211 17.32 0.46 -1.47
C PHE A 211 17.72 0.99 -0.09
N SER A 212 18.24 0.14 0.80
CA SER A 212 18.71 0.55 2.12
C SER A 212 19.81 1.61 2.05
N ARG A 213 20.71 1.57 1.06
CA ARG A 213 21.72 2.62 0.85
C ARG A 213 21.19 3.93 0.31
N LEU A 214 20.04 3.90 -0.35
CA LEU A 214 19.39 5.13 -0.77
C LEU A 214 18.74 5.84 0.42
N VAL A 215 18.26 5.09 1.41
CA VAL A 215 17.50 5.63 2.54
C VAL A 215 18.31 5.83 3.84
N ASP A 216 19.40 5.09 4.05
CA ASP A 216 20.38 5.28 5.14
C ASP A 216 21.37 6.41 4.76
N LEU A 217 21.03 7.65 5.13
CA LEU A 217 21.75 8.84 4.69
C LEU A 217 23.05 9.05 5.47
N ASP A 218 23.09 8.69 6.75
CA ASP A 218 24.27 8.82 7.59
C ASP A 218 25.19 7.59 7.56
N ARG A 219 24.71 6.48 7.00
CA ARG A 219 25.40 5.21 6.80
C ARG A 219 25.77 4.50 8.09
N ASN A 220 24.96 4.65 9.12
CA ASN A 220 25.16 3.96 10.39
C ASN A 220 24.58 2.53 10.39
N GLY A 221 23.87 2.13 9.32
CA GLY A 221 23.25 0.81 9.18
C GLY A 221 21.90 0.66 9.88
N LEU A 222 21.34 1.76 10.38
CA LEU A 222 20.02 1.86 11.02
C LEU A 222 19.20 2.89 10.27
N LEU A 223 17.93 2.60 10.05
CA LEU A 223 17.02 3.57 9.43
C LEU A 223 16.30 4.36 10.50
N SER A 224 16.64 5.64 10.60
CA SER A 224 15.95 6.57 11.48
C SER A 224 14.74 7.22 10.80
N PRO A 225 13.70 7.62 11.56
CA PRO A 225 12.61 8.42 11.02
C PRO A 225 13.08 9.72 10.37
N GLU A 226 14.16 10.33 10.89
CA GLU A 226 14.74 11.56 10.36
C GLU A 226 15.32 11.38 8.96
N GLU A 227 16.02 10.28 8.71
CA GLU A 227 16.59 9.97 7.40
C GLU A 227 15.50 9.74 6.37
N LEU A 228 14.49 8.92 6.71
CA LEU A 228 13.36 8.68 5.82
C LEU A 228 12.59 9.98 5.53
N ALA A 229 12.42 10.84 6.54
CA ALA A 229 11.71 12.11 6.40
C ALA A 229 12.45 13.17 5.57
N THR A 230 13.77 13.08 5.46
CA THR A 230 14.62 14.05 4.75
C THR A 230 15.18 13.50 3.45
N ASN A 231 14.80 12.28 3.08
CA ASN A 231 15.26 11.62 1.87
C ASN A 231 14.59 12.19 0.62
N ASP A 232 15.36 12.87 -0.24
CA ASP A 232 14.85 13.50 -1.46
C ASP A 232 14.12 12.53 -2.41
N LEU A 233 14.57 11.27 -2.49
CA LEU A 233 13.92 10.24 -3.31
C LEU A 233 12.54 9.89 -2.74
N LEU A 234 12.43 9.62 -1.44
CA LEU A 234 11.15 9.31 -0.81
C LEU A 234 10.20 10.51 -0.85
N LEU A 235 10.72 11.72 -0.67
CA LEU A 235 9.93 12.95 -0.78
C LEU A 235 9.39 13.14 -2.20
N THR A 236 10.17 12.82 -3.23
CA THR A 236 9.74 12.91 -4.62
C THR A 236 8.77 11.80 -5.00
N LEU A 237 8.98 10.57 -4.50
CA LEU A 237 8.09 9.45 -4.78
C LEU A 237 6.71 9.66 -4.12
N LEU A 238 6.69 10.16 -2.89
CA LEU A 238 5.47 10.38 -2.12
C LEU A 238 4.97 11.83 -2.23
N ASP A 239 5.40 12.54 -3.27
CA ASP A 239 4.91 13.89 -3.56
C ASP A 239 3.41 13.79 -3.89
N PRO A 240 2.55 14.56 -3.21
CA PRO A 240 1.13 14.59 -3.52
C PRO A 240 0.89 14.97 -4.99
N ASP A 241 0.00 14.26 -5.66
CA ASP A 241 -0.38 14.54 -7.04
C ASP A 241 -1.84 14.99 -7.17
N LEU A 242 -2.62 14.96 -6.08
CA LEU A 242 -4.07 15.17 -6.10
C LEU A 242 -4.53 16.27 -5.12
N ASN A 243 -5.48 17.09 -5.56
CA ASN A 243 -6.14 18.11 -4.75
C ASN A 243 -7.59 17.71 -4.41
N LEU A 244 -7.84 17.28 -3.17
CA LEU A 244 -9.16 16.92 -2.64
C LEU A 244 -9.72 17.95 -1.66
N PHE A 245 -8.89 18.85 -1.13
CA PHE A 245 -9.27 19.73 -0.03
C PHE A 245 -8.92 21.21 -0.26
N ALA A 246 -9.91 22.08 0.00
CA ALA A 246 -9.69 23.50 0.20
C ALA A 246 -9.62 23.81 1.71
N GLY A 247 -8.42 23.73 2.29
CA GLY A 247 -8.23 23.77 3.74
C GLY A 247 -8.73 22.47 4.39
N THR A 248 -9.76 22.53 5.25
CA THR A 248 -10.37 21.33 5.86
C THR A 248 -11.64 20.86 5.15
N ARG A 249 -12.06 21.57 4.10
CA ARG A 249 -13.29 21.27 3.36
C ARG A 249 -12.95 20.38 2.18
N TYR A 250 -13.61 19.23 2.09
CA TYR A 250 -13.59 18.41 0.88
C TYR A 250 -14.14 19.21 -0.31
N ALA A 251 -13.28 19.47 -1.29
CA ALA A 251 -13.56 20.27 -2.48
C ALA A 251 -12.54 19.92 -3.56
N PRO A 252 -12.64 18.74 -4.19
CA PRO A 252 -11.72 18.35 -5.26
C PRO A 252 -11.79 19.35 -6.40
N SER A 253 -10.63 19.74 -6.91
CA SER A 253 -10.53 20.77 -7.92
C SER A 253 -9.10 20.88 -8.48
N PRO A 254 -8.93 20.97 -9.80
CA PRO A 254 -7.61 21.19 -10.41
C PRO A 254 -7.03 22.57 -10.10
N ASP A 255 -7.90 23.53 -9.81
CA ASP A 255 -7.54 24.93 -9.55
C ASP A 255 -6.98 25.19 -8.14
N ILE A 256 -6.97 24.18 -7.25
CA ILE A 256 -6.43 24.33 -5.90
C ILE A 256 -4.92 24.19 -5.96
N THR A 257 -4.22 25.15 -5.37
CA THR A 257 -2.75 25.15 -5.33
C THR A 257 -2.23 24.46 -4.08
N GLY A 258 -1.32 23.51 -4.26
CA GLY A 258 -0.68 22.76 -3.18
C GLY A 258 -1.37 21.41 -3.02
N GLN A 259 -0.95 20.46 -3.86
CA GLN A 259 -1.38 19.07 -3.78
C GLN A 259 -1.12 18.56 -2.36
N GLU A 260 -2.13 17.94 -1.76
CA GLU A 260 -2.08 17.47 -0.38
C GLU A 260 -2.39 15.98 -0.22
N SER A 261 -2.86 15.35 -1.30
CA SER A 261 -3.16 13.93 -1.35
C SER A 261 -2.34 13.22 -2.42
N LEU A 262 -1.85 12.02 -2.09
CA LEU A 262 -1.34 11.06 -3.06
C LEU A 262 -2.54 10.24 -3.57
N SER A 263 -2.80 10.28 -4.87
CA SER A 263 -3.85 9.50 -5.50
C SER A 263 -3.51 8.01 -5.49
N VAL A 264 -4.54 7.20 -5.35
CA VAL A 264 -4.44 5.74 -5.30
C VAL A 264 -5.47 5.14 -6.25
N GLY A 265 -5.05 4.13 -7.01
CA GLY A 265 -5.92 3.27 -7.81
C GLY A 265 -5.37 1.86 -7.88
N TYR A 266 -6.16 0.87 -7.48
CA TYR A 266 -5.81 -0.56 -7.59
C TYR A 266 -7.03 -1.43 -7.91
N ARG A 267 -6.78 -2.64 -8.42
CA ARG A 267 -7.83 -3.59 -8.78
C ARG A 267 -8.10 -4.58 -7.64
N ILE A 268 -9.35 -4.96 -7.50
CA ILE A 268 -9.81 -6.05 -6.63
C ILE A 268 -10.70 -7.01 -7.42
N HIS A 269 -10.75 -8.28 -7.00
CA HIS A 269 -11.79 -9.22 -7.41
C HIS A 269 -12.62 -9.61 -6.19
N LEU A 270 -13.93 -9.75 -6.40
CA LEU A 270 -14.92 -10.06 -5.39
C LEU A 270 -15.57 -11.41 -5.67
N THR A 271 -15.51 -12.33 -4.71
CA THR A 271 -16.28 -13.58 -4.76
C THR A 271 -17.41 -13.57 -3.73
N PRO A 272 -18.64 -13.98 -4.10
CA PRO A 272 -19.75 -14.05 -3.15
C PRO A 272 -19.49 -15.08 -2.07
N CYS A 273 -19.71 -14.73 -0.81
CA CYS A 273 -19.52 -15.68 0.29
C CYS A 273 -20.65 -16.71 0.32
N ALA A 274 -20.35 -17.98 0.05
CA ALA A 274 -21.30 -19.06 0.28
C ALA A 274 -21.50 -19.29 1.78
N SER A 275 -22.69 -18.98 2.31
CA SER A 275 -23.10 -19.32 3.70
C SER A 275 -22.13 -18.82 4.79
N GLY A 276 -21.57 -17.62 4.62
CA GLY A 276 -20.74 -16.96 5.65
C GLY A 276 -19.37 -17.59 5.88
N ARG A 277 -18.91 -18.49 5.00
CA ARG A 277 -17.53 -18.99 5.00
C ARG A 277 -16.88 -18.68 3.67
N CYS A 278 -15.99 -17.70 3.71
CA CYS A 278 -15.21 -17.29 2.57
C CYS A 278 -13.84 -17.94 2.78
N SER A 279 -13.65 -19.15 2.25
CA SER A 279 -12.35 -19.83 2.26
C SER A 279 -11.63 -19.44 0.99
N THR A 280 -10.62 -18.60 1.17
CA THR A 280 -9.58 -18.33 0.18
C THR A 280 -8.61 -19.52 0.16
N ALA A 281 -7.73 -19.59 -0.83
CA ALA A 281 -6.90 -20.76 -1.16
C ALA A 281 -6.02 -21.26 0.01
N VAL A 282 -5.31 -22.38 -0.17
CA VAL A 282 -4.23 -22.76 0.78
C VAL A 282 -3.08 -21.77 0.55
N PRO A 283 -2.71 -20.93 1.53
CA PRO A 283 -1.61 -19.98 1.35
C PRO A 283 -0.27 -20.70 1.18
N MET A 284 0.67 -20.08 0.48
CA MET A 284 2.08 -20.40 0.66
C MET A 284 2.53 -19.81 2.00
N LEU A 285 2.88 -20.69 2.93
CA LEU A 285 3.16 -20.38 4.34
C LEU A 285 4.19 -19.25 4.52
N CYS A 286 5.29 -19.27 3.75
CA CYS A 286 6.42 -18.35 3.92
C CYS A 286 6.17 -16.87 3.55
N HIS A 287 4.97 -16.48 3.12
CA HIS A 287 4.65 -15.10 2.71
C HIS A 287 3.22 -14.67 3.06
N ASP A 288 2.62 -15.35 4.03
CA ASP A 288 1.22 -15.19 4.38
C ASP A 288 0.99 -14.36 5.65
N ARG A 289 2.08 -13.90 6.29
CA ARG A 289 2.09 -13.05 7.49
C ARG A 289 1.52 -13.75 8.74
N ALA A 290 1.49 -15.07 8.75
CA ALA A 290 1.25 -15.87 9.94
C ALA A 290 2.56 -16.51 10.43
N ILE A 291 2.51 -17.12 11.62
CA ILE A 291 3.50 -18.13 12.01
C ILE A 291 2.79 -19.47 11.85
N ASP A 292 3.17 -20.25 10.86
CA ASP A 292 2.61 -21.57 10.64
C ASP A 292 3.60 -22.57 10.02
N GLY A 293 3.10 -23.75 9.63
CA GLY A 293 3.97 -24.82 9.14
C GLY A 293 5.07 -25.21 10.13
N ASP A 294 6.32 -25.06 9.70
CA ASP A 294 7.53 -25.25 10.51
C ASP A 294 8.34 -23.95 10.70
N GLU A 295 7.73 -22.80 10.46
CA GLU A 295 8.32 -21.49 10.71
C GLU A 295 8.66 -21.28 12.18
N THR A 296 9.72 -20.51 12.42
CA THR A 296 10.13 -20.16 13.79
C THR A 296 9.77 -18.74 14.16
N ASP A 297 9.58 -17.87 13.17
CA ASP A 297 8.99 -16.54 13.29
C ASP A 297 8.20 -16.24 12.00
N VAL A 298 7.46 -15.13 11.95
CA VAL A 298 6.54 -14.81 10.84
C VAL A 298 7.27 -14.85 9.49
N ASP A 299 6.79 -15.69 8.56
CA ASP A 299 7.32 -15.82 7.19
C ASP A 299 8.82 -16.22 7.12
N CYS A 300 9.37 -16.87 8.16
CA CYS A 300 10.79 -17.26 8.19
C CYS A 300 11.15 -18.45 9.12
N GLY A 301 12.32 -19.03 8.86
CA GLY A 301 12.82 -20.20 9.59
C GLY A 301 12.21 -21.52 9.11
N GLY A 302 12.74 -22.66 9.58
CA GLY A 302 12.25 -23.98 9.15
C GLY A 302 12.45 -24.21 7.65
N ALA A 303 11.37 -24.48 6.91
CA ALA A 303 11.39 -24.62 5.45
C ALA A 303 11.43 -23.29 4.69
N CYS A 304 11.17 -22.17 5.37
CA CYS A 304 11.22 -20.83 4.80
C CYS A 304 12.65 -20.27 4.83
N GLY A 305 12.86 -19.10 4.21
CA GLY A 305 14.15 -18.43 4.26
C GLY A 305 14.55 -18.06 5.70
N PRO A 306 15.84 -17.92 6.02
CA PRO A 306 16.30 -17.66 7.38
C PRO A 306 15.80 -16.31 7.91
N CYS A 307 15.43 -16.26 9.18
CA CYS A 307 14.98 -15.09 9.90
C CYS A 307 16.09 -14.06 10.12
N ALA A 308 15.70 -12.78 10.17
CA ALA A 308 16.59 -11.68 10.50
C ALA A 308 17.07 -11.73 11.96
N ALA A 309 18.11 -10.95 12.27
CA ALA A 309 18.57 -10.75 13.64
C ALA A 309 17.41 -10.29 14.56
N GLY A 310 17.33 -10.84 15.77
CA GLY A 310 16.29 -10.52 16.75
C GLY A 310 14.97 -11.29 16.61
N ALA A 311 14.77 -12.00 15.49
CA ALA A 311 13.62 -12.88 15.29
C ALA A 311 13.74 -14.19 16.11
N LEU A 312 12.62 -14.88 16.30
CA LEU A 312 12.58 -16.19 16.94
C LEU A 312 13.22 -17.28 16.07
N CYS A 313 13.87 -18.24 16.71
CA CYS A 313 14.54 -19.36 16.04
C CYS A 313 14.52 -20.64 16.89
N GLY A 314 14.59 -21.79 16.22
CA GLY A 314 14.77 -23.10 16.84
C GLY A 314 16.21 -23.60 16.76
N GLN A 315 16.96 -23.16 15.76
CA GLN A 315 18.33 -23.58 15.47
C GLN A 315 19.08 -22.51 14.68
N ALA A 316 20.41 -22.64 14.62
CA ALA A 316 21.30 -21.72 13.92
C ALA A 316 20.93 -21.53 12.44
N ALA A 317 20.46 -22.58 11.76
CA ALA A 317 20.07 -22.53 10.35
C ALA A 317 18.82 -21.67 10.09
N ASP A 318 18.02 -21.40 11.12
CA ASP A 318 16.84 -20.54 10.98
C ASP A 318 17.24 -19.06 10.95
N CYS A 319 18.51 -18.70 11.19
CA CYS A 319 18.96 -17.31 11.31
C CYS A 319 19.89 -16.91 10.18
N GLN A 320 19.71 -15.71 9.65
CA GLN A 320 20.63 -15.11 8.67
C GLN A 320 22.05 -14.99 9.24
N THR A 321 22.15 -14.76 10.55
CA THR A 321 23.40 -14.66 11.32
C THR A 321 24.03 -16.01 11.68
N ALA A 322 23.43 -17.11 11.22
CA ALA A 322 23.83 -18.49 11.54
C ALA A 322 23.96 -18.77 13.06
N GLY A 323 23.27 -18.00 13.90
CA GLY A 323 23.37 -18.07 15.35
C GLY A 323 22.01 -17.91 16.01
N CYS A 324 21.53 -18.96 16.67
CA CYS A 324 20.32 -18.95 17.46
C CYS A 324 20.67 -19.02 18.95
N ASP A 325 20.65 -17.87 19.62
CA ASP A 325 21.01 -17.74 21.04
C ASP A 325 19.73 -17.50 21.85
N ALA A 326 19.47 -18.38 22.82
CA ALA A 326 18.29 -18.28 23.70
C ALA A 326 16.94 -18.17 22.93
N LEU A 327 16.80 -18.93 21.83
CA LEU A 327 15.63 -18.94 20.92
C LEU A 327 15.45 -17.63 20.13
N THR A 328 16.51 -16.85 19.98
CA THR A 328 16.50 -15.60 19.20
C THR A 328 17.72 -15.53 18.29
N CYS A 329 17.53 -15.08 17.06
CA CYS A 329 18.62 -14.88 16.14
C CYS A 329 19.58 -13.81 16.67
N ARG A 330 20.86 -14.13 16.73
CA ARG A 330 21.92 -13.22 17.18
C ARG A 330 21.93 -11.96 16.31
N ALA A 331 22.38 -10.85 16.90
CA ALA A 331 22.69 -9.63 16.15
C ALA A 331 23.80 -9.87 15.11
N ALA A 332 23.66 -9.22 13.95
CA ALA A 332 24.66 -9.20 12.89
C ALA A 332 25.99 -8.62 13.37
N SER A 333 27.10 -9.04 12.76
CA SER A 333 28.46 -8.67 13.18
C SER A 333 29.44 -8.58 12.01
N CYS A 334 30.15 -7.46 11.90
CA CYS A 334 31.18 -7.20 10.88
C CYS A 334 32.48 -8.05 11.00
N GLY A 335 32.42 -9.25 11.57
CA GLY A 335 33.60 -10.04 11.89
C GLY A 335 33.29 -11.42 12.44
N ASP A 336 32.13 -11.99 12.11
CA ASP A 336 31.72 -13.34 12.51
C ASP A 336 31.82 -14.39 11.39
N ALA A 337 32.35 -14.01 10.23
CA ALA A 337 32.56 -14.83 9.04
C ALA A 337 31.25 -15.31 8.38
N VAL A 338 30.15 -14.61 8.62
CA VAL A 338 28.86 -14.80 7.95
C VAL A 338 28.53 -13.52 7.18
N GLN A 339 27.95 -13.65 5.98
CA GLN A 339 27.39 -12.48 5.30
C GLN A 339 25.99 -12.24 5.85
N ASP A 340 25.84 -11.29 6.76
CA ASP A 340 24.56 -10.95 7.39
C ASP A 340 24.32 -9.44 7.50
N GLY A 341 23.13 -9.08 8.01
CA GLY A 341 22.73 -7.68 8.09
C GLY A 341 22.83 -6.96 6.74
N LEU A 342 23.54 -5.83 6.72
CA LEU A 342 23.71 -4.98 5.53
C LEU A 342 25.01 -5.23 4.77
N GLU A 343 25.75 -6.28 5.09
CA GLU A 343 27.03 -6.59 4.44
C GLU A 343 26.88 -6.91 2.95
N SER A 344 27.75 -6.31 2.13
CA SER A 344 27.76 -6.60 0.68
C SER A 344 28.53 -7.88 0.34
N ASP A 345 29.50 -8.25 1.18
CA ASP A 345 30.23 -9.52 1.19
C ASP A 345 30.61 -9.85 2.65
N VAL A 346 31.03 -11.08 2.93
CA VAL A 346 31.31 -11.57 4.29
C VAL A 346 32.22 -10.61 5.07
N ASP A 347 31.72 -10.12 6.21
CA ASP A 347 32.38 -9.21 7.16
C ASP A 347 32.76 -7.84 6.57
N CYS A 348 32.14 -7.38 5.49
CA CYS A 348 32.50 -6.11 4.86
C CYS A 348 31.38 -5.42 4.07
N GLY A 349 31.60 -4.12 3.80
CA GLY A 349 30.65 -3.25 3.11
C GLY A 349 29.62 -2.63 4.06
N ALA A 350 28.86 -1.65 3.58
CA ALA A 350 27.91 -0.90 4.41
C ALA A 350 28.54 -0.19 5.62
N ASN A 351 27.95 -0.44 6.78
CA ASN A 351 28.38 0.00 8.09
C ASN A 351 29.61 -0.78 8.60
N CYS A 352 30.06 -1.80 7.87
CA CYS A 352 31.31 -2.51 8.14
C CYS A 352 32.50 -1.88 7.41
N ALA A 353 33.70 -2.43 7.64
CA ALA A 353 34.88 -1.99 6.91
C ALA A 353 34.70 -2.21 5.39
N GLY A 354 35.23 -1.30 4.58
CA GLY A 354 35.16 -1.44 3.13
C GLY A 354 35.78 -2.75 2.64
N CYS A 355 35.08 -3.44 1.74
CA CYS A 355 35.47 -4.68 1.12
C CYS A 355 36.76 -4.52 0.28
N ALA A 356 37.61 -5.53 0.33
CA ALA A 356 38.84 -5.60 -0.46
C ALA A 356 38.56 -5.86 -1.96
N THR A 357 39.53 -5.61 -2.82
CA THR A 357 39.43 -5.91 -4.27
C THR A 357 38.99 -7.36 -4.51
N GLY A 358 38.05 -7.56 -5.44
CA GLY A 358 37.48 -8.85 -5.82
C GLY A 358 36.27 -9.30 -4.99
N LYS A 359 35.94 -8.59 -3.90
CA LYS A 359 34.76 -8.83 -3.08
C LYS A 359 33.50 -8.23 -3.70
N ARG A 360 32.33 -8.76 -3.35
CA ARG A 360 31.02 -8.27 -3.81
C ARG A 360 30.73 -6.88 -3.23
N CYS A 361 30.09 -6.05 -4.05
CA CYS A 361 29.64 -4.72 -3.67
C CYS A 361 28.32 -4.38 -4.39
N ALA A 362 27.48 -3.61 -3.71
CA ALA A 362 26.29 -2.99 -4.30
C ALA A 362 26.56 -1.54 -4.71
N HIS A 363 27.45 -0.85 -4.00
CA HIS A 363 27.79 0.55 -4.24
C HIS A 363 29.28 0.79 -4.07
N ASP A 364 29.81 1.85 -4.68
CA ASP A 364 31.24 2.23 -4.60
C ASP A 364 31.75 2.29 -3.16
N SER A 365 30.92 2.83 -2.26
CA SER A 365 31.20 2.95 -0.84
C SER A 365 31.39 1.63 -0.10
N ASP A 366 30.95 0.51 -0.67
CA ASP A 366 31.19 -0.80 -0.08
C ASP A 366 32.64 -1.22 -0.19
N CYS A 367 33.38 -0.64 -1.14
CA CYS A 367 34.76 -1.00 -1.41
C CYS A 367 35.71 -0.08 -0.65
N ALA A 368 36.78 -0.67 -0.10
CA ALA A 368 37.89 0.11 0.43
C ALA A 368 38.52 1.05 -0.63
N SER A 369 38.40 0.70 -1.92
CA SER A 369 38.83 1.52 -3.06
C SER A 369 37.83 2.60 -3.49
N SER A 370 36.62 2.63 -2.92
CA SER A 370 35.51 3.47 -3.38
C SER A 370 35.15 3.25 -4.85
N ASN A 371 35.35 2.02 -5.37
CA ASN A 371 35.08 1.67 -6.75
C ASN A 371 34.47 0.26 -6.83
N CYS A 372 33.16 0.22 -7.04
CA CYS A 372 32.43 -0.99 -7.31
C CYS A 372 32.27 -1.13 -8.82
N SER A 373 33.01 -2.07 -9.42
CA SER A 373 32.86 -2.34 -10.85
C SER A 373 31.45 -2.87 -11.11
N ALA A 374 30.63 -2.02 -11.72
CA ALA A 374 29.19 -2.24 -11.78
C ALA A 374 28.82 -3.48 -12.61
N SER A 375 27.89 -4.26 -12.08
CA SER A 375 26.85 -4.94 -12.85
C SER A 375 25.50 -4.45 -12.33
N VAL A 376 24.60 -4.07 -13.23
CA VAL A 376 23.24 -3.62 -12.90
C VAL A 376 22.57 -4.66 -11.97
N GLY A 377 22.06 -4.22 -10.80
CA GLY A 377 21.32 -5.07 -9.86
C GLY A 377 22.09 -5.60 -8.62
N GLY A 378 23.06 -4.84 -8.09
CA GLY A 378 23.63 -5.13 -6.76
C GLY A 378 24.67 -6.25 -6.67
N ASN A 379 25.26 -6.68 -7.80
CA ASN A 379 26.25 -7.76 -7.86
C ASN A 379 27.61 -7.32 -8.44
N GLY A 380 28.05 -6.10 -8.13
CA GLY A 380 29.35 -5.61 -8.56
C GLY A 380 30.51 -6.26 -7.81
N THR A 381 31.74 -5.98 -8.26
CA THR A 381 32.96 -6.39 -7.54
C THR A 381 33.90 -5.22 -7.29
N CYS A 382 34.51 -5.17 -6.11
CA CYS A 382 35.45 -4.11 -5.76
C CYS A 382 36.68 -4.16 -6.66
N ALA A 383 37.00 -3.04 -7.30
CA ALA A 383 38.13 -2.91 -8.22
C ALA A 383 39.35 -2.24 -7.55
#